data_AF-A0A317VYK1-F1
#
_entry.id   AF-A0A317VYK1-F1
#
_cell.length_a   1.000
_cell.length_b   1.000
_cell.length_c   1.000
_cell.angle_alpha   90.00
_cell.angle_beta   90.00
_cell.angle_gamma   90.00
#
_symmetry.space_group_name_H-M   'P 1'
#
loop_
_entity.id
_entity.type
_entity.pdbx_description
1 polymer ?
#
loop_
_entity_poly.entity_id
_entity_poly.type
_entity_poly.pdbx_seq_one_letter_code
_entity_poly.pdbx_strand_id
1 'polypeptide(L)'
;MASTLTLPQLPAKHRDLPRWIQSHPKPPLNQITAPYNNYDAVVRKLFAQDPSHTALQDNHLNIVPLYDSSGLTDVRVRARDLASEPSTMKERYIMPLKEQDRRPNGSPAVVPRLDDFWRNFNIFSEGALSDIDWSNVVVAGSAVVTCLLPVPEEYRDSKRAMLCSSPAKRKWESNRWRIRS
;
A
#
# COMPACT_ATOMS: atom_id res chain seq x y z
N MET A 1 -14.04 -32.34 -18.66
CA MET A 1 -13.09 -32.60 -17.56
C MET A 1 -12.85 -31.28 -16.85
N ALA A 2 -13.48 -31.05 -15.70
CA ALA A 2 -13.18 -29.86 -14.90
C ALA A 2 -11.75 -30.02 -14.35
N SER A 3 -10.84 -29.14 -14.74
CA SER A 3 -9.50 -29.10 -14.18
C SER A 3 -9.61 -28.84 -12.68
N THR A 4 -9.14 -29.75 -11.85
CA THR A 4 -9.01 -29.53 -10.41
C THR A 4 -7.96 -28.45 -10.19
N LEU A 5 -8.41 -27.21 -9.97
CA LEU A 5 -7.54 -26.08 -9.70
C LEU A 5 -6.96 -26.21 -8.29
N THR A 6 -5.72 -26.68 -8.19
CA THR A 6 -4.98 -26.71 -6.93
C THR A 6 -4.34 -25.35 -6.64
N LEU A 7 -4.51 -24.85 -5.42
CA LEU A 7 -3.86 -23.61 -5.00
C LEU A 7 -2.33 -23.79 -4.91
N PRO A 8 -1.54 -22.84 -5.46
CA PRO A 8 -0.10 -22.92 -5.38
C PRO A 8 0.36 -22.69 -3.92
N GLN A 9 1.51 -23.26 -3.58
CA GLN A 9 2.09 -23.07 -2.24
C GLN A 9 2.73 -21.69 -2.13
N LEU A 10 2.48 -21.02 -1.01
CA LEU A 10 3.06 -19.72 -0.70
C LEU A 10 4.29 -19.88 0.22
N PRO A 11 5.32 -19.03 0.07
CA PRO A 11 6.49 -19.06 0.93
C PRO A 11 6.19 -18.61 2.38
N ALA A 12 5.19 -17.74 2.55
CA ALA A 12 4.60 -17.37 3.84
C ALA A 12 3.10 -17.08 3.64
N LYS A 13 2.31 -17.15 4.72
CA LYS A 13 0.88 -16.78 4.64
C LYS A 13 0.73 -15.27 4.43
N HIS A 14 -0.38 -14.83 3.82
CA HIS A 14 -0.67 -13.41 3.61
C HIS A 14 -0.52 -12.55 4.88
N ARG A 15 -0.96 -13.07 6.03
CA ARG A 15 -0.79 -12.40 7.34
C ARG A 15 0.65 -12.12 7.75
N ASP A 16 1.57 -12.93 7.26
CA ASP A 16 2.99 -12.87 7.58
C ASP A 16 3.79 -12.18 6.45
N LEU A 17 3.13 -11.77 5.36
CA LEU A 17 3.78 -11.17 4.18
C LEU A 17 4.62 -9.93 4.53
N PRO A 18 4.17 -8.96 5.35
CA PRO A 18 5.00 -7.80 5.69
C PRO A 18 6.31 -8.22 6.37
N ARG A 19 6.25 -9.17 7.30
CA ARG A 19 7.42 -9.72 8.00
C ARG A 19 8.32 -10.51 7.05
N TRP A 20 7.72 -11.30 6.16
CA TRP A 20 8.43 -12.06 5.13
C TRP A 20 9.21 -11.17 4.18
N ILE A 21 8.59 -10.06 3.74
CA ILE A 21 9.27 -9.05 2.94
C ILE A 21 10.48 -8.56 3.72
N GLN A 22 10.31 -8.05 4.94
CA GLN A 22 11.43 -7.52 5.74
C GLN A 22 12.60 -8.49 5.92
N SER A 23 12.34 -9.78 6.18
CA SER A 23 13.39 -10.79 6.34
C SER A 23 14.16 -11.09 5.05
N HIS A 24 13.66 -10.66 3.89
CA HIS A 24 14.28 -10.82 2.57
C HIS A 24 14.62 -9.45 1.96
N PRO A 25 15.63 -8.73 2.45
CA PRO A 25 15.97 -7.39 1.95
C PRO A 25 16.65 -7.39 0.58
N LYS A 26 17.31 -8.49 0.20
CA LYS A 26 18.14 -8.57 -1.02
C LYS A 26 17.32 -8.75 -2.31
N PRO A 27 16.36 -9.69 -2.38
CA PRO A 27 15.63 -9.90 -3.63
C PRO A 27 14.77 -8.68 -3.98
N PRO A 28 14.65 -8.32 -5.26
CA PRO A 28 13.78 -7.23 -5.67
C PRO A 28 12.31 -7.60 -5.36
N LEU A 29 11.51 -6.59 -5.01
CA LEU A 29 10.14 -6.79 -4.53
C LEU A 29 9.27 -7.59 -5.50
N ASN A 30 9.45 -7.39 -6.81
CA ASN A 30 8.72 -8.12 -7.85
C ASN A 30 8.91 -9.64 -7.75
N GLN A 31 10.11 -10.11 -7.39
CA GLN A 31 10.37 -11.53 -7.19
C GLN A 31 9.72 -12.05 -5.90
N ILE A 32 9.71 -11.24 -4.84
CA ILE A 32 9.09 -11.61 -3.56
C ILE A 32 7.57 -11.69 -3.69
N THR A 33 6.95 -10.79 -4.46
CA THR A 33 5.49 -10.75 -4.65
C THR A 33 4.98 -11.70 -5.73
N ALA A 34 5.85 -12.20 -6.62
CA ALA A 34 5.45 -13.06 -7.74
C ALA A 34 4.68 -14.33 -7.32
N PRO A 35 5.07 -15.08 -6.27
CA PRO A 35 4.31 -16.23 -5.79
C PRO A 35 2.88 -15.86 -5.35
N TYR A 36 2.73 -14.70 -4.71
CA TYR A 36 1.43 -14.19 -4.24
C TYR A 36 0.54 -13.75 -5.42
N ASN A 37 1.11 -13.10 -6.43
CA ASN A 37 0.37 -12.73 -7.64
C ASN A 37 -0.15 -13.98 -8.38
N ASN A 38 0.67 -15.03 -8.47
CA ASN A 38 0.27 -16.31 -9.07
C ASN A 38 -0.82 -17.00 -8.24
N TYR A 39 -0.70 -16.97 -6.92
CA TYR A 39 -1.71 -17.46 -6.00
C TYR A 39 -3.05 -16.76 -6.21
N ASP A 40 -3.07 -15.43 -6.18
CA ASP A 40 -4.27 -14.63 -6.40
C ASP A 40 -4.90 -14.90 -7.78
N ALA A 41 -4.09 -15.11 -8.82
CA ALA A 41 -4.59 -15.44 -10.15
C ALA A 41 -5.32 -16.79 -10.17
N VAL A 42 -4.84 -17.79 -9.42
CA VAL A 42 -5.52 -19.08 -9.28
C VAL A 42 -6.76 -18.95 -8.40
N VAL A 43 -6.70 -18.21 -7.29
CA VAL A 43 -7.87 -17.96 -6.44
C VAL A 43 -8.99 -17.29 -7.23
N ARG A 44 -8.69 -16.30 -8.08
CA ARG A 44 -9.70 -15.66 -8.95
C ARG A 44 -10.36 -16.65 -9.91
N LYS A 45 -9.58 -17.58 -10.48
CA LYS A 45 -10.13 -18.65 -11.34
C LYS A 45 -10.99 -19.62 -10.54
N LEU A 46 -10.54 -19.99 -9.34
CA LEU A 46 -11.26 -20.89 -8.45
C LEU A 46 -12.61 -20.27 -8.05
N PHE A 47 -12.62 -19.00 -7.66
CA PHE A 47 -13.85 -18.26 -7.34
C PHE A 47 -14.83 -18.20 -8.52
N ALA A 48 -14.33 -18.14 -9.76
CA ALA A 48 -15.16 -18.13 -10.95
C ALA A 48 -15.70 -19.52 -11.36
N GLN A 49 -14.94 -20.59 -11.09
CA GLN A 49 -15.26 -21.95 -11.54
C GLN A 49 -15.96 -22.81 -10.49
N ASP A 50 -15.55 -22.68 -9.23
CA ASP A 50 -16.12 -23.41 -8.09
C ASP A 50 -16.14 -22.50 -6.84
N PRO A 51 -17.17 -21.65 -6.70
CA PRO A 51 -17.35 -20.79 -5.54
C PRO A 51 -17.53 -21.57 -4.22
N SER A 52 -17.94 -22.84 -4.29
CA SER A 52 -18.20 -23.69 -3.12
C SER A 52 -16.95 -24.38 -2.58
N HIS A 53 -15.81 -24.23 -3.27
CA HIS A 53 -14.56 -24.87 -2.92
C HIS A 53 -14.15 -24.56 -1.47
N THR A 54 -13.71 -25.59 -0.73
CA THR A 54 -13.37 -25.48 0.71
C THR A 54 -12.33 -24.42 1.02
N ALA A 55 -11.36 -24.21 0.12
CA ALA A 55 -10.35 -23.17 0.26
C ALA A 55 -10.92 -21.73 0.25
N LEU A 56 -12.10 -21.50 -0.33
CA LEU A 56 -12.76 -20.19 -0.36
C LEU A 56 -13.62 -19.91 0.88
N GLN A 57 -13.78 -20.88 1.78
CA GLN A 57 -14.53 -20.72 3.03
C GLN A 57 -13.79 -19.84 4.05
N ASP A 58 -12.48 -19.62 3.85
CA ASP A 58 -11.71 -18.67 4.66
C ASP A 58 -11.92 -17.24 4.15
N ASN A 59 -12.66 -16.43 4.91
CA ASN A 59 -12.91 -15.02 4.60
C ASN A 59 -11.64 -14.15 4.59
N HIS A 60 -10.51 -14.64 5.12
CA HIS A 60 -9.24 -13.92 5.16
C HIS A 60 -8.19 -14.43 4.17
N LEU A 61 -8.57 -15.32 3.25
CA LEU A 61 -7.67 -16.03 2.35
C LEU A 61 -6.63 -15.12 1.67
N ASN A 62 -7.08 -13.96 1.16
CA ASN A 62 -6.27 -13.00 0.41
C ASN A 62 -6.12 -11.64 1.13
N ILE A 63 -6.25 -11.62 2.46
CA ILE A 63 -6.14 -10.38 3.24
C ILE A 63 -4.77 -10.30 3.89
N VAL A 64 -4.11 -9.16 3.69
CA VAL A 64 -2.85 -8.81 4.36
C VAL A 64 -3.16 -7.78 5.44
N PRO A 65 -3.12 -8.17 6.73
CA PRO A 65 -3.26 -7.23 7.84
C PRO A 65 -2.05 -6.30 7.84
N LEU A 66 -2.32 -5.00 7.75
CA LEU A 66 -1.28 -3.99 7.76
C LEU A 66 -0.77 -3.73 9.18
N TYR A 67 -1.68 -3.61 10.13
CA TYR A 67 -1.39 -3.39 11.55
C TYR A 67 -1.52 -4.70 12.30
N ASP A 68 -0.65 -4.90 13.29
CA ASP A 68 -0.77 -6.02 14.23
C ASP A 68 -1.84 -5.76 15.30
N SER A 69 -2.01 -6.71 16.22
CA SER A 69 -2.97 -6.61 17.32
C SER A 69 -2.68 -5.46 18.30
N SER A 70 -1.47 -4.88 18.27
CA SER A 70 -1.11 -3.70 19.06
C SER A 70 -1.35 -2.38 18.31
N GLY A 71 -1.84 -2.46 17.07
CA GLY A 71 -2.06 -1.29 16.21
C GLY A 71 -0.76 -0.74 15.63
N LEU A 72 0.32 -1.51 15.62
CA LEU A 72 1.61 -1.12 15.09
C LEU A 72 1.89 -1.79 13.75
N THR A 73 2.66 -1.11 12.90
CA THR A 73 3.16 -1.66 11.65
C THR A 73 4.58 -1.20 11.37
N ASP A 74 5.38 -2.11 10.83
CA ASP A 74 6.69 -1.79 10.27
C ASP A 74 6.64 -2.17 8.78
N VAL A 75 6.35 -1.20 7.92
CA VAL A 75 6.48 -1.38 6.47
C VAL A 75 7.37 -0.28 5.98
N ARG A 76 8.50 -0.65 5.38
CA ARG A 76 9.55 0.28 4.98
C ARG A 76 9.64 0.41 3.48
N VAL A 77 9.99 1.61 3.03
CA VAL A 77 10.29 1.89 1.63
C VAL A 77 11.56 1.13 1.23
N ARG A 78 11.48 0.40 0.12
CA ARG A 78 12.65 -0.11 -0.59
C ARG A 78 12.94 0.78 -1.77
N ALA A 79 13.87 1.72 -1.58
CA ALA A 79 14.23 2.64 -2.64
C ALA A 79 15.05 1.92 -3.70
N ARG A 80 14.97 2.41 -4.94
CA ARG A 80 15.81 1.92 -6.03
C ARG A 80 17.23 2.45 -5.85
N ASP A 81 18.21 1.58 -6.10
CA ASP A 81 19.60 2.00 -6.19
C ASP A 81 19.93 2.35 -7.65
N LEU A 82 19.80 3.63 -7.98
CA LEU A 82 20.15 4.09 -9.32
C LEU A 82 21.64 3.96 -9.63
N ALA A 83 22.53 3.90 -8.64
CA ALA A 83 23.96 3.82 -8.93
C ALA A 83 24.33 2.47 -9.55
N SER A 84 23.68 1.38 -9.09
CA SER A 84 23.90 0.02 -9.58
C SER A 84 23.05 -0.38 -10.81
N GLU A 85 22.03 0.41 -11.16
CA GLU A 85 21.18 0.12 -12.32
C GLU A 85 21.86 0.42 -13.68
N PRO A 86 21.70 -0.45 -14.70
CA PRO A 86 22.21 -0.20 -16.05
C PRO A 86 21.46 0.96 -16.74
N SER A 87 22.15 1.67 -17.64
CA SER A 87 21.59 2.83 -18.37
C SER A 87 20.30 2.49 -19.11
N THR A 88 20.26 1.32 -19.75
CA THR A 88 19.09 0.81 -20.49
C THR A 88 17.84 0.66 -19.62
N MET A 89 17.98 0.49 -18.30
CA MET A 89 16.86 0.41 -17.37
C MET A 89 16.40 1.79 -16.92
N LYS A 90 17.33 2.75 -16.76
CA LYS A 90 17.03 4.15 -16.43
C LYS A 90 16.27 4.84 -17.57
N GLU A 91 16.69 4.58 -18.80
CA GLU A 91 16.09 5.16 -20.02
C GLU A 91 14.65 4.70 -20.28
N ARG A 92 14.19 3.60 -19.65
CA ARG A 92 12.78 3.16 -19.73
C ARG A 92 11.81 4.12 -19.04
N TYR A 93 12.30 5.05 -18.22
CA TYR A 93 11.48 5.99 -17.47
C TYR A 93 11.45 7.36 -18.14
N ILE A 94 10.28 7.73 -18.70
CA ILE A 94 10.07 9.01 -19.40
C ILE A 94 10.17 10.22 -18.46
N MET A 95 9.86 10.05 -17.16
CA MET A 95 9.91 11.12 -16.15
C MET A 95 10.56 10.63 -14.85
N PRO A 96 11.90 10.56 -14.77
CA PRO A 96 12.58 10.18 -13.54
C PRO A 96 12.37 11.25 -12.46
N LEU A 97 12.06 10.81 -11.23
CA LEU A 97 12.00 11.69 -10.07
C LEU A 97 13.40 12.19 -9.72
N LYS A 98 13.52 13.45 -9.30
CA LYS A 98 14.77 14.00 -8.74
C LYS A 98 15.05 13.35 -7.38
N GLU A 99 16.30 13.37 -6.94
CA GLU A 99 16.70 12.67 -5.70
C GLU A 99 15.96 13.19 -4.47
N GLN A 100 15.78 14.51 -4.36
CA GLN A 100 15.03 15.14 -3.27
C GLN A 100 13.54 14.78 -3.21
N ASP A 101 12.95 14.35 -4.34
CA ASP A 101 11.54 13.98 -4.43
C ASP A 101 11.33 12.48 -4.13
N ARG A 102 12.42 11.72 -3.95
CA ARG A 102 12.38 10.29 -3.65
C ARG A 102 12.27 10.05 -2.16
N ARG A 103 11.54 8.99 -1.81
CA ARG A 103 11.48 8.51 -0.44
C ARG A 103 12.80 7.81 -0.09
N PRO A 104 13.42 8.14 1.05
CA PRO A 104 14.64 7.47 1.49
C PRO A 104 14.42 5.97 1.68
N ASN A 105 15.44 5.17 1.38
CA ASN A 105 15.40 3.73 1.68
C ASN A 105 15.24 3.51 3.19
N GLY A 106 14.40 2.55 3.58
CA GLY A 106 14.16 2.25 4.99
C GLY A 106 13.22 3.22 5.73
N SER A 107 12.83 4.33 5.11
CA SER A 107 11.81 5.22 5.67
C SER A 107 10.45 4.52 5.78
N PRO A 108 9.57 4.91 6.72
CA PRO A 108 8.22 4.35 6.78
C PRO A 108 7.49 4.49 5.44
N ALA A 109 6.90 3.40 4.95
CA ALA A 109 6.09 3.41 3.74
C ALA A 109 4.64 3.84 4.03
N VAL A 110 4.17 3.53 5.24
CA VAL A 110 2.85 3.85 5.79
C VAL A 110 2.98 4.49 7.17
N VAL A 111 1.91 5.08 7.68
CA VAL A 111 1.86 5.58 9.06
C VAL A 111 2.05 4.42 10.06
N PRO A 112 3.00 4.49 11.00
CA PRO A 112 3.38 3.35 11.85
C PRO A 112 2.30 2.90 12.85
N ARG A 113 1.38 3.79 13.23
CA ARG A 113 0.34 3.52 14.23
C ARG A 113 -1.04 3.62 13.61
N LEU A 114 -1.93 2.73 14.02
CA LEU A 114 -3.34 2.76 13.62
C LEU A 114 -4.03 4.05 14.08
N ASP A 115 -3.67 4.57 15.26
CA ASP A 115 -4.17 5.86 15.77
C ASP A 115 -3.85 7.03 14.83
N ASP A 116 -2.65 7.03 14.23
CA ASP A 116 -2.24 8.06 13.28
C ASP A 116 -3.06 7.97 11.98
N PHE A 117 -3.37 6.75 11.53
CA PHE A 117 -4.29 6.54 10.41
C PHE A 117 -5.68 7.11 10.71
N TRP A 118 -6.27 6.78 11.87
CA TRP A 118 -7.58 7.29 12.25
C TRP A 118 -7.60 8.81 12.40
N ARG A 119 -6.55 9.41 12.97
CA ARG A 119 -6.40 10.86 13.02
C ARG A 119 -6.41 11.47 11.62
N ASN A 120 -5.60 10.92 10.71
CA ASN A 120 -5.53 11.39 9.32
C ASN A 120 -6.87 11.22 8.60
N PHE A 121 -7.55 10.09 8.82
CA PHE A 121 -8.84 9.77 8.21
C PHE A 121 -9.95 10.70 8.70
N ASN A 122 -9.97 11.05 9.99
CA ASN A 122 -10.87 12.04 10.55
C ASN A 122 -10.62 13.45 10.01
N ILE A 123 -9.36 13.82 9.77
CA ILE A 123 -9.02 15.10 9.14
C ILE A 123 -9.47 15.10 7.67
N PHE A 124 -9.22 14.01 6.95
CA PHE A 124 -9.60 13.86 5.54
C PHE A 124 -11.12 13.92 5.34
N SER A 125 -11.88 13.29 6.23
CA SER A 125 -13.35 13.28 6.20
C SER A 125 -13.99 14.50 6.87
N GLU A 126 -13.20 15.44 7.37
CA GLU A 126 -13.67 16.61 8.14
C GLU A 126 -14.59 16.22 9.32
N GLY A 127 -14.42 15.01 9.87
CA GLY A 127 -15.25 14.47 10.94
C GLY A 127 -16.63 13.95 10.52
N ALA A 128 -16.97 13.97 9.24
CA ALA A 128 -18.28 13.55 8.74
C ALA A 128 -18.65 12.09 9.03
N LEU A 129 -17.65 11.25 9.35
CA LEU A 129 -17.80 9.82 9.61
C LEU A 129 -17.54 9.45 11.09
N SER A 130 -17.53 10.44 11.99
CA SER A 130 -17.20 10.22 13.41
C SER A 130 -18.26 9.43 14.18
N ASP A 131 -19.52 9.51 13.77
CA ASP A 131 -20.66 8.86 14.44
C ASP A 131 -21.03 7.48 13.84
N ILE A 132 -20.19 6.91 12.97
CA ILE A 132 -20.46 5.62 12.32
C ILE A 132 -19.85 4.46 13.13
N ASP A 133 -20.61 3.37 13.27
CA ASP A 133 -20.08 2.08 13.74
C ASP A 133 -19.26 1.39 12.64
N TRP A 134 -17.97 1.18 12.92
CA TRP A 134 -17.01 0.60 11.97
C TRP A 134 -16.99 -0.93 11.94
N SER A 135 -17.76 -1.60 12.81
CA SER A 135 -17.71 -3.06 13.01
C SER A 135 -17.95 -3.89 11.73
N ASN A 136 -18.71 -3.35 10.76
CA ASN A 136 -19.03 -4.02 9.49
C ASN A 136 -18.84 -3.10 8.28
N VAL A 137 -17.96 -2.11 8.39
CA VAL A 137 -17.74 -1.11 7.35
C VAL A 137 -16.40 -1.35 6.66
N VAL A 138 -16.42 -1.41 5.34
CA VAL A 138 -15.21 -1.48 4.51
C VAL A 138 -15.04 -0.17 3.76
N VAL A 139 -13.87 0.46 3.91
CA VAL A 139 -13.49 1.64 3.15
C VAL A 139 -12.38 1.27 2.19
N ALA A 140 -12.47 1.78 0.96
CA ALA A 140 -11.48 1.55 -0.07
C ALA A 140 -11.19 2.85 -0.85
N GLY A 141 -10.19 2.77 -1.71
CA GLY A 141 -9.84 3.84 -2.63
C GLY A 141 -8.86 4.86 -2.06
N SER A 142 -8.79 6.01 -2.71
CA SER A 142 -7.78 7.05 -2.44
C SER A 142 -7.90 7.68 -1.06
N ALA A 143 -9.08 7.67 -0.46
CA ALA A 143 -9.32 8.13 0.91
C ALA A 143 -8.42 7.39 1.91
N VAL A 144 -8.40 6.05 1.83
CA VAL A 144 -7.56 5.21 2.71
C VAL A 144 -6.09 5.38 2.38
N VAL A 145 -5.73 5.30 1.09
CA VAL A 145 -4.32 5.38 0.66
C VAL A 145 -3.68 6.69 1.08
N THR A 146 -4.39 7.81 0.95
CA THR A 146 -3.88 9.13 1.34
C THR A 146 -3.63 9.22 2.85
N CYS A 147 -4.55 8.66 3.66
CA CYS A 147 -4.43 8.67 5.12
C CYS A 147 -3.35 7.72 5.65
N LEU A 148 -3.01 6.70 4.87
CA LEU A 148 -1.90 5.78 5.17
C LEU A 148 -0.53 6.37 4.86
N LEU A 149 -0.42 7.43 4.04
CA LEU A 149 0.88 7.98 3.69
C LEU A 149 1.53 8.68 4.90
N PRO A 150 2.81 8.41 5.20
CA PRO A 150 3.54 9.13 6.23
C PRO A 150 3.57 10.64 5.93
N VAL A 151 3.18 11.44 6.92
CA VAL A 151 3.26 12.89 6.85
C VAL A 151 4.62 13.35 7.41
N PRO A 152 5.39 14.17 6.67
CA PRO A 152 6.61 14.76 7.18
C PRO A 152 6.34 15.53 8.46
N GLU A 153 7.31 15.52 9.38
CA GLU A 153 7.15 16.11 10.72
C GLU A 153 6.79 17.60 10.67
N GLU A 154 7.34 18.32 9.70
CA GLU A 154 7.07 19.74 9.40
C GLU A 154 5.58 20.10 9.26
N TYR A 155 4.73 19.15 8.87
CA TYR A 155 3.30 19.38 8.61
C TYR A 155 2.39 18.68 9.60
N ARG A 156 2.94 18.00 10.62
CA ARG A 156 2.20 17.16 11.56
C ARG A 156 1.36 17.95 12.57
N ASP A 157 1.75 19.20 12.85
CA ASP A 157 1.22 19.96 13.99
C ASP A 157 -0.06 20.76 13.69
N SER A 158 -0.43 20.96 12.43
CA SER A 158 -1.69 21.65 12.11
C SER A 158 -2.54 20.96 11.06
N LYS A 159 -3.85 20.91 11.30
CA LYS A 159 -4.85 20.39 10.35
C LYS A 159 -4.72 21.04 8.96
N ARG A 160 -4.43 22.36 8.95
CA ARG A 160 -4.24 23.13 7.72
C ARG A 160 -2.95 22.74 6.99
N ALA A 161 -1.85 22.49 7.71
CA ALA A 161 -0.59 22.02 7.15
C ALA A 161 -0.73 20.61 6.55
N MET A 162 -1.40 19.68 7.25
CA MET A 162 -1.65 18.32 6.73
C MET A 162 -2.47 18.31 5.44
N LEU A 163 -3.50 19.16 5.36
CA LEU A 163 -4.30 19.32 4.15
C LEU A 163 -3.46 19.88 2.98
N CYS A 164 -2.49 20.74 3.26
CA CYS A 164 -1.61 21.34 2.25
C CYS A 164 -0.45 20.40 1.82
N SER A 165 -0.02 19.50 2.71
CA SER A 165 1.11 18.59 2.45
C SER A 165 0.76 17.40 1.57
N SER A 166 -0.53 17.10 1.36
CA SER A 166 -0.98 16.01 0.51
C SER A 166 -0.40 16.15 -0.91
N PRO A 167 0.32 15.14 -1.44
CA PRO A 167 0.87 15.17 -2.79
C PRO A 167 -0.20 15.45 -3.86
N ALA A 168 -1.46 15.03 -3.62
CA ALA A 168 -2.58 15.29 -4.51
C ALA A 168 -2.92 16.79 -4.61
N LYS A 169 -2.86 17.53 -3.49
CA LYS A 169 -3.15 18.96 -3.45
C LYS A 169 -2.00 19.79 -4.02
N ARG A 170 -0.74 19.44 -3.70
CA ARG A 170 0.45 20.06 -4.32
C ARG A 170 0.48 19.89 -5.84
N LYS A 171 0.14 18.70 -6.35
CA LYS A 171 0.10 18.43 -7.80
C LYS A 171 -1.05 19.16 -8.49
N TRP A 172 -2.20 19.30 -7.83
CA TRP A 172 -3.35 20.08 -8.30
C TRP A 172 -3.05 21.59 -8.34
N GLU A 173 -2.45 22.15 -7.28
CA GLU A 173 -2.11 23.57 -7.20
C GLU A 173 -0.95 23.95 -8.14
N SER A 174 0.05 23.08 -8.30
CA SER A 174 1.13 23.29 -9.27
C SER A 174 0.67 23.22 -10.73
N ASN A 175 -0.37 22.43 -11.04
CA ASN A 175 -0.93 22.35 -12.39
C ASN A 175 -1.99 23.42 -12.68
N ARG A 176 -2.61 24.00 -11.65
CA ARG A 176 -3.58 25.10 -11.79
C ARG A 176 -2.98 26.34 -12.45
N TRP A 177 -1.69 26.60 -12.24
CA TRP A 177 -0.96 27.71 -12.87
C TRP A 177 -0.45 27.40 -14.28
N ARG A 178 -0.47 26.13 -14.71
CA ARG A 178 0.03 25.70 -16.03
C ARG A 178 -1.04 25.64 -17.12
N ILE A 179 -2.32 25.72 -16.75
CA ILE A 179 -3.48 25.64 -17.66
C ILE A 179 -4.04 27.05 -17.97
N ARG A 180 -3.41 28.12 -17.46
CA ARG A 180 -3.82 29.51 -17.68
C ARG A 180 -2.73 30.39 -18.33
N SER A 181 -1.72 29.77 -18.95
CA SER A 181 -0.68 30.45 -19.75
C SER A 181 -0.69 29.92 -21.17
#